data_AF-A0A0E9SMY6-F1
#
_entry.id   AF-A0A0E9SMY6-F1
#
_cell.length_a   1.000
_cell.length_b   1.000
_cell.length_c   1.000
_cell.angle_alpha   90.00
_cell.angle_beta   90.00
_cell.angle_gamma   90.00
#
_symmetry.space_group_name_H-M   'P 1'
#
loop_
_entity.id
_entity.type
_entity.pdbx_description
1 polymer ?
#
loop_
_entity_poly.entity_id
_entity_poly.type
_entity_poly.pdbx_seq_one_letter_code
_entity_poly.pdbx_strand_id
1 'polypeptide(L)'
;MVELRGVNVASFTVDGRELICLPQAFDLFLKHFVGGLHTVYTKLKRLEITPVVCNVEQVRILRGLGAIQPGVNRCKLISRKDFEVLYNDCTNARCSWEIFGWVSNHSQSEWVLRYPSPGNRIQVG
;
A
#
# COMPACT_ATOMS: atom_id res chain seq x y z
N MET A 1 -18.40 -8.90 2.53
CA MET A 1 -17.59 -8.99 1.29
C MET A 1 -18.14 -7.98 0.32
N VAL A 2 -17.27 -7.37 -0.49
CA VAL A 2 -17.62 -6.34 -1.48
C VAL A 2 -16.86 -6.59 -2.77
N GLU A 3 -17.43 -6.20 -3.90
CA GLU A 3 -16.74 -6.27 -5.19
C GLU A 3 -15.78 -5.08 -5.35
N LEU A 4 -14.53 -5.38 -5.65
CA LEU A 4 -13.50 -4.43 -6.01
C LEU A 4 -12.90 -4.88 -7.35
N ARG A 5 -13.11 -4.10 -8.41
CA ARG A 5 -12.57 -4.38 -9.75
C ARG A 5 -12.87 -5.80 -10.25
N GLY A 6 -14.09 -6.29 -10.00
CA GLY A 6 -14.55 -7.62 -10.41
C GLY A 6 -14.10 -8.79 -9.52
N VAL A 7 -13.45 -8.51 -8.38
CA VAL A 7 -13.06 -9.55 -7.40
C VAL A 7 -13.68 -9.24 -6.04
N ASN A 8 -14.19 -10.28 -5.37
CA ASN A 8 -14.71 -10.14 -4.02
C ASN A 8 -13.59 -10.02 -2.98
N VAL A 9 -13.62 -8.95 -2.20
CA VAL A 9 -12.70 -8.70 -1.08
C VAL A 9 -13.44 -8.61 0.24
N ALA A 10 -12.75 -8.96 1.32
CA ALA A 10 -13.26 -8.81 2.67
C ALA A 10 -13.33 -7.32 3.04
N SER A 11 -14.43 -6.96 3.70
CA SER A 11 -14.71 -5.58 4.11
C SER A 11 -15.32 -5.53 5.50
N PHE A 12 -15.18 -4.38 6.14
CA PHE A 12 -15.85 -4.01 7.37
C PHE A 12 -16.43 -2.62 7.26
N THR A 13 -17.55 -2.39 7.94
CA THR A 13 -18.09 -1.05 8.15
C THR A 13 -17.52 -0.52 9.46
N VAL A 14 -16.72 0.54 9.39
CA VAL A 14 -16.13 1.24 10.55
C VAL A 14 -16.54 2.70 10.47
N ASP A 15 -17.15 3.23 11.53
CA ASP A 15 -17.64 4.62 11.59
C ASP A 15 -18.56 5.00 10.41
N GLY A 16 -19.42 4.06 10.00
CA GLY A 16 -20.33 4.24 8.86
C GLY A 16 -19.66 4.22 7.49
N ARG A 17 -18.36 3.93 7.41
CA ARG A 17 -17.59 3.82 6.16
C ARG A 17 -17.24 2.37 5.88
N GLU A 18 -17.48 1.96 4.64
CA GLU A 18 -17.09 0.63 4.17
C GLU A 18 -15.61 0.62 3.78
N LEU A 19 -14.83 -0.17 4.50
CA LEU A 19 -13.40 -0.31 4.32
C LEU A 19 -13.05 -1.75 3.92
N ILE A 20 -12.09 -1.91 3.03
CA ILE A 20 -11.62 -3.19 2.50
C ILE A 20 -10.29 -3.58 3.13
N CYS A 21 -10.01 -4.89 3.16
CA CYS A 21 -8.73 -5.41 3.64
C CYS A 21 -7.57 -5.01 2.71
N LEU A 22 -6.67 -4.15 3.19
CA LEU A 22 -5.55 -3.65 2.37
C LEU A 22 -4.54 -4.74 1.99
N PRO A 23 -4.09 -5.64 2.90
CA PRO A 23 -3.21 -6.76 2.52
C PRO A 23 -3.81 -7.66 1.43
N GLN A 24 -5.11 -7.96 1.53
CA GLN A 24 -5.81 -8.77 0.53
C GLN A 24 -5.85 -8.05 -0.82
N ALA A 25 -6.22 -6.77 -0.85
CA ALA A 25 -6.26 -5.99 -2.07
C ALA A 25 -4.85 -5.83 -2.68
N PHE A 26 -3.81 -5.76 -1.85
CA PHE A 26 -2.43 -5.77 -2.32
C PHE A 26 -2.08 -7.07 -3.04
N ASP A 27 -2.36 -8.23 -2.43
CA ASP A 27 -2.04 -9.53 -3.02
C ASP A 27 -2.81 -9.81 -4.33
N LEU A 28 -4.01 -9.24 -4.46
CA LEU A 28 -4.84 -9.40 -5.65
C LEU A 28 -4.42 -8.44 -6.78
N PHE A 29 -4.15 -7.18 -6.47
CA PHE A 29 -4.05 -6.14 -7.51
C PHE A 29 -2.68 -5.47 -7.61
N LEU A 30 -1.90 -5.42 -6.52
CA LEU A 30 -0.70 -4.58 -6.45
C LEU A 30 0.60 -5.37 -6.41
N LYS A 31 0.58 -6.67 -6.07
CA LYS A 31 1.80 -7.50 -5.90
C LYS A 31 2.76 -7.51 -7.10
N HIS A 32 2.25 -7.25 -8.31
CA HIS A 32 3.06 -7.19 -9.54
C HIS A 32 3.57 -5.79 -9.88
N PHE A 33 3.02 -4.75 -9.23
CA PHE A 33 3.37 -3.35 -9.48
C PHE A 33 4.34 -2.79 -8.44
N VAL A 34 4.35 -3.37 -7.22
CA VAL A 34 5.22 -2.92 -6.13
C VAL A 34 5.94 -4.10 -5.47
N GLY A 35 7.15 -3.88 -4.98
CA GLY A 35 8.00 -4.93 -4.39
C GLY A 35 7.57 -5.43 -3.00
N GLY A 36 6.43 -5.00 -2.47
CA GLY A 36 5.89 -5.46 -1.19
C GLY A 36 4.95 -4.48 -0.51
N LEU A 37 4.26 -4.97 0.54
CA LEU A 37 3.30 -4.19 1.32
C LEU A 37 3.96 -3.00 2.05
N HIS A 38 5.26 -3.05 2.33
CA HIS A 38 5.99 -1.92 2.90
C HIS A 38 5.98 -0.69 1.99
N THR A 39 6.23 -0.89 0.69
CA THR A 39 6.17 0.18 -0.33
C THR A 39 4.77 0.79 -0.42
N VAL A 40 3.73 -0.04 -0.27
CA VAL A 40 2.34 0.43 -0.21
C VAL A 40 2.14 1.39 0.97
N TYR A 41 2.62 1.04 2.17
CA TYR A 41 2.51 1.93 3.33
C TYR A 41 3.24 3.25 3.15
N THR A 42 4.42 3.22 2.51
CA THR A 42 5.16 4.45 2.20
C THR A 42 4.40 5.33 1.19
N LYS A 43 3.84 4.73 0.14
CA LYS A 43 3.01 5.45 -0.84
C LYS A 43 1.76 6.06 -0.19
N LEU A 44 1.08 5.32 0.69
CA LEU A 44 -0.05 5.83 1.44
C LEU A 44 0.32 7.06 2.28
N LYS A 45 1.49 7.04 2.93
CA LYS A 45 2.00 8.20 3.67
C LYS A 45 2.23 9.41 2.75
N ARG A 46 2.79 9.21 1.55
CA ARG A 46 3.01 10.30 0.56
C ARG A 46 1.69 10.87 0.03
N LEU A 47 0.69 10.02 -0.18
CA LEU A 47 -0.64 10.41 -0.63
C LEU A 47 -1.52 10.98 0.49
N GLU A 48 -0.98 11.12 1.70
CA GLU A 48 -1.70 11.58 2.90
C GLU A 48 -2.92 10.71 3.27
N ILE A 49 -2.90 9.44 2.86
CA ILE A 49 -3.96 8.46 3.15
C ILE A 49 -3.59 7.70 4.43
N THR A 50 -4.42 7.83 5.46
CA THR A 50 -4.24 7.10 6.73
C THR A 50 -5.19 5.90 6.79
N PRO A 51 -4.69 4.67 6.57
CA PRO A 51 -5.51 3.47 6.70
C PRO A 51 -5.85 3.17 8.16
N VAL A 52 -7.02 2.57 8.39
CA VAL A 52 -7.51 2.18 9.72
C VAL A 52 -6.82 0.90 10.17
N VAL A 53 -6.36 0.85 11.42
CA VAL A 53 -5.74 -0.38 11.98
C VAL A 53 -6.84 -1.34 12.42
N CYS A 54 -6.74 -2.61 12.03
CA CYS A 54 -7.71 -3.62 12.47
C CYS A 54 -7.56 -3.93 13.96
N ASN A 55 -8.70 -4.15 14.62
CA ASN A 55 -8.76 -4.74 15.94
C ASN A 55 -8.46 -6.25 15.90
N VAL A 56 -8.09 -6.84 17.04
CA VAL A 56 -7.77 -8.27 17.17
C VAL A 56 -8.88 -9.16 16.60
N GLU A 57 -10.15 -8.80 16.86
CA GLU A 57 -11.30 -9.55 16.36
C GLU A 57 -11.47 -9.46 14.84
N GLN A 58 -11.28 -8.27 14.26
CA GLN A 58 -11.30 -8.10 12.80
C GLN A 58 -10.18 -8.92 12.13
N VAL A 59 -8.98 -8.97 12.73
CA VAL A 59 -7.87 -9.80 12.23
C VAL A 59 -8.23 -11.29 12.29
N ARG A 60 -8.87 -11.76 13.37
CA ARG A 60 -9.35 -13.15 13.48
C ARG A 60 -10.36 -13.50 12.40
N ILE A 61 -11.35 -12.64 12.18
CA ILE A 61 -12.37 -12.83 11.13
C ILE A 61 -11.71 -12.90 9.75
N LEU A 62 -10.79 -11.99 9.44
CA LEU A 62 -10.09 -11.99 8.14
C LEU A 62 -9.28 -13.26 7.90
N ARG A 63 -8.64 -13.83 8.93
CA ARG A 63 -7.97 -15.12 8.82
C ARG A 63 -8.96 -16.26 8.58
N GLY A 64 -10.09 -16.27 9.28
CA GLY A 64 -11.15 -17.27 9.08
C GLY A 64 -11.74 -17.23 7.68
N LEU A 65 -11.77 -16.05 7.06
CA LEU A 65 -12.21 -15.86 5.67
C LEU A 65 -11.13 -16.18 4.62
N GLY A 66 -9.90 -16.49 5.03
CA GLY A 66 -8.77 -16.68 4.12
C GLY A 66 -8.31 -15.40 3.40
N ALA A 67 -8.76 -14.22 3.85
CA ALA A 67 -8.38 -12.94 3.27
C ALA A 67 -6.93 -12.55 3.56
N ILE A 68 -6.37 -13.07 4.66
CA ILE A 68 -4.98 -12.88 5.08
C ILE A 68 -4.39 -14.21 5.55
N GLN A 69 -3.06 -14.35 5.44
CA GLN A 69 -2.38 -15.58 5.87
C GLN A 69 -2.50 -15.81 7.38
N PRO A 70 -2.51 -17.08 7.86
CA PRO A 70 -2.65 -17.41 9.28
C PRO A 70 -1.62 -16.77 10.21
N GLY A 71 -0.39 -16.53 9.74
CA GLY A 71 0.68 -15.87 10.51
C GLY A 71 0.54 -14.34 10.63
N VAL A 72 -0.41 -13.73 9.93
CA VAL A 72 -0.59 -12.27 9.94
C VAL A 72 -1.38 -11.85 11.18
N ASN A 73 -0.75 -11.02 12.00
CA ASN A 73 -1.34 -10.44 13.21
C ASN A 73 -1.57 -8.92 13.13
N ARG A 74 -1.10 -8.27 12.06
CA ARG A 74 -1.28 -6.85 11.81
C ARG A 74 -1.94 -6.66 10.47
N CYS A 75 -3.13 -6.07 10.46
CA CYS A 75 -3.89 -5.77 9.26
C CYS A 75 -4.35 -4.32 9.31
N LYS A 76 -4.53 -3.73 8.12
CA LYS A 76 -5.08 -2.39 7.97
C LYS A 76 -6.22 -2.42 6.94
N LEU A 77 -7.18 -1.52 7.12
CA LEU A 77 -8.32 -1.31 6.25
C LEU A 77 -8.19 0.02 5.52
N ILE A 78 -8.66 0.07 4.28
CA ILE A 78 -8.63 1.26 3.44
C ILE A 78 -9.99 1.44 2.77
N SER A 79 -10.41 2.68 2.51
CA SER A 79 -11.64 2.90 1.76
C SER A 79 -11.47 2.51 0.29
N ARG A 80 -12.57 2.16 -0.40
CA ARG A 80 -12.51 1.87 -1.84
C ARG A 80 -11.98 3.05 -2.65
N LYS A 81 -12.35 4.28 -2.26
CA LYS A 81 -11.90 5.51 -2.92
C LYS A 81 -10.38 5.69 -2.80
N ASP A 82 -9.85 5.54 -1.59
CA ASP A 82 -8.42 5.69 -1.32
C ASP A 82 -7.59 4.59 -1.99
N PHE A 83 -8.14 3.37 -2.06
CA PHE A 83 -7.50 2.28 -2.78
C PHE A 83 -7.38 2.57 -4.27
N GLU A 84 -8.38 3.18 -4.90
CA GLU A 84 -8.29 3.58 -6.31
C GLU A 84 -7.21 4.64 -6.55
N VAL A 85 -7.05 5.60 -5.63
CA VAL A 85 -5.96 6.59 -5.69
C VAL A 85 -4.60 5.89 -5.60
N LEU A 86 -4.43 4.99 -4.62
CA LEU A 86 -3.21 4.19 -4.47
C LEU A 86 -2.94 3.33 -5.72
N TYR A 87 -3.98 2.70 -6.28
CA TYR A 87 -3.84 1.85 -7.45
C TYR A 87 -3.37 2.65 -8.66
N ASN A 88 -4.01 3.80 -8.91
CA ASN A 88 -3.61 4.72 -9.98
C ASN A 88 -2.18 5.23 -9.77
N ASP A 89 -1.76 5.50 -8.53
CA ASP A 89 -0.37 5.83 -8.24
C ASP A 89 0.58 4.69 -8.61
N CYS A 90 0.24 3.45 -8.24
CA CYS A 90 1.09 2.30 -8.55
C CYS A 90 1.18 2.00 -10.05
N THR A 91 0.12 2.23 -10.81
CA THR A 91 0.07 1.93 -12.25
C THR A 91 0.56 3.08 -13.13
N ASN A 92 0.29 4.33 -12.75
CA ASN A 92 0.73 5.51 -13.51
C ASN A 92 2.14 5.99 -13.12
N ALA A 93 2.63 5.68 -11.92
CA ALA A 93 3.99 6.09 -11.50
C ALA A 93 5.13 5.35 -12.20
N ARG A 94 4.88 4.52 -13.23
CA ARG A 94 5.94 3.94 -14.08
C ARG A 94 6.78 5.01 -14.82
N CYS A 95 6.43 6.30 -14.71
CA CYS A 95 7.24 7.44 -15.16
C CYS A 95 7.82 8.33 -14.02
N SER A 96 7.68 7.99 -12.74
CA SER A 96 8.27 8.77 -11.64
C SER A 96 8.95 7.84 -10.64
N TRP A 97 10.26 7.72 -10.83
CA TRP A 97 11.22 7.00 -10.01
C TRP A 97 11.39 7.70 -8.65
N GLU A 98 10.44 7.50 -7.73
CA GLU A 98 10.67 7.74 -6.31
C GLU A 98 11.23 6.46 -5.68
N ILE A 99 12.52 6.21 -5.89
CA ILE A 99 13.24 5.14 -5.20
C ILE A 99 13.49 5.60 -3.76
N PHE A 100 12.70 5.11 -2.82
CA PHE A 100 13.10 5.08 -1.41
C PHE A 100 14.31 4.16 -1.27
N GLY A 101 15.51 4.74 -1.27
CA GLY A 101 16.74 4.00 -0.99
C GLY A 101 16.91 3.80 0.52
N TRP A 102 17.15 2.57 0.95
CA TRP A 102 17.62 2.30 2.31
C TRP A 102 19.07 2.75 2.43
N VAL A 103 19.35 3.72 3.31
CA VAL A 103 20.71 4.13 3.64
C VAL A 103 20.99 3.63 5.06
N SER A 104 21.96 2.74 5.20
CA SER A 104 22.53 2.39 6.51
C SER A 104 23.98 2.83 6.57
N ASN A 105 24.26 3.78 7.46
CA ASN A 105 25.60 4.09 7.93
C ASN A 105 25.66 3.93 9.44
N HIS A 106 26.85 3.63 9.97
CA HIS A 106 27.16 3.17 11.35
C HIS A 106 26.72 4.07 12.52
N SER A 107 25.91 5.11 12.31
CA SER A 107 25.43 6.00 13.38
C SER A 107 23.96 6.47 13.24
N GLN A 108 23.24 6.16 12.14
CA GLN A 108 21.81 6.49 12.02
C GLN A 108 21.12 5.64 10.94
N SER A 109 19.99 5.04 11.30
CA SER A 109 19.09 4.37 10.36
C SER A 109 17.91 5.29 10.08
N GLU A 110 17.99 6.09 9.01
CA GLU A 110 16.96 7.08 8.66
C GLU A 110 16.47 6.89 7.22
N TRP A 111 15.17 7.09 7.01
CA TRP A 111 14.55 7.02 5.70
C TRP A 111 14.73 8.36 4.98
N VAL A 112 15.65 8.39 4.01
CA VAL A 112 15.96 9.64 3.28
C VAL A 112 15.13 9.71 1.99
N LEU A 113 14.50 10.86 1.74
CA LEU A 113 13.92 11.19 0.43
C LEU A 113 15.07 11.51 -0.53
N ARG A 114 15.37 10.62 -1.48
CA ARG A 114 16.18 10.98 -2.65
C ARG A 114 15.25 11.54 -3.71
N TYR A 115 15.27 12.86 -3.88
CA TYR A 115 14.56 13.50 -4.96
C TYR A 115 15.19 13.16 -6.31
N PRO A 116 14.37 12.81 -7.31
CA PRO A 116 14.79 12.85 -8.68
C PRO A 116 15.04 14.29 -9.14
N SER A 117 16.29 14.70 -9.36
CA SER A 117 16.55 15.96 -10.06
C SER A 117 15.93 15.90 -11.47
N PRO A 118 15.03 16.82 -11.84
CA PRO A 118 14.59 16.92 -13.22
C PRO A 118 15.69 17.63 -14.02
N GLY A 119 16.30 16.91 -14.96
CA GLY A 119 17.16 17.52 -15.97
C GLY A 119 18.66 17.31 -15.75
N ASN A 120 19.20 16.34 -16.48
CA ASN A 120 20.36 16.61 -17.32
C ASN A 120 20.32 15.62 -18.49
N ARG A 121 19.74 16.07 -19.61
CA ARG A 121 20.05 15.55 -20.93
C ARG A 121 21.49 16.00 -21.21
N ILE A 122 22.47 15.15 -20.93
CA ILE A 122 23.82 15.40 -21.42
C ILE A 122 23.79 15.03 -22.91
N GLN A 123 23.85 16.06 -23.76
CA GLN A 123 24.16 15.90 -25.18
C GLN A 123 25.52 15.19 -25.28
N VAL A 124 25.53 14.02 -25.92
CA VAL A 124 26.75 13.46 -26.48
C VAL A 124 27.15 14.33 -27.67
N GLY A 125 28.24 15.08 -27.50
CA GLY A 125 29.06 15.66 -28.55
C GLY A 125 30.46 15.06 -28.46
#